data_AF-A0A936GEG5-F1
#
_entry.id   AF-A0A936GEG5-F1
#
_cell.length_a   1.000
_cell.length_b   1.000
_cell.length_c   1.000
_cell.angle_alpha   90.00
_cell.angle_beta   90.00
_cell.angle_gamma   90.00
#
_symmetry.space_group_name_H-M   'P 1'
#
loop_
_entity.id
_entity.type
_entity.pdbx_description
1 polymer ?
#
loop_
_entity_poly.entity_id
_entity_poly.type
_entity_poly.pdbx_seq_one_letter_code
_entity_poly.pdbx_strand_id
1 'polypeptide(L)'
;MKDRIVYFDFLRGIAIIGVVAIHSSGVGYEYDDSSFNFIGTMAWRQFINFSVPLFLTISGFFASKKEITNKQDYYRFLKIQLPRVLIPFFIWSLLYSILSIKHGKPIEEILFDFFTFQSSGFFTSYY
;
A
#
# COMPACT_ATOMS: atom_id res chain seq x y z
N MET A 1 -27.79 10.51 -2.06
CA MET A 1 -26.79 9.43 -2.21
C MET A 1 -26.02 9.73 -3.49
N LYS A 2 -24.70 9.84 -3.47
CA LYS A 2 -23.90 10.00 -4.70
C LYS A 2 -24.04 8.70 -5.48
N ASP A 3 -24.42 8.76 -6.76
CA ASP A 3 -24.65 7.54 -7.55
C ASP A 3 -23.42 6.65 -7.55
N ARG A 4 -23.60 5.44 -7.03
CA ARG A 4 -22.56 4.42 -6.99
C ARG A 4 -22.38 3.87 -8.40
N ILE A 5 -21.22 4.11 -8.98
CA ILE A 5 -20.89 3.57 -10.30
C ILE A 5 -20.21 2.22 -10.12
N VAL A 6 -20.98 1.14 -10.28
CA VAL A 6 -20.54 -0.25 -10.06
C VAL A 6 -19.26 -0.59 -10.83
N TYR A 7 -19.12 -0.07 -12.06
CA TYR A 7 -17.93 -0.25 -12.89
C TYR A 7 -16.64 0.19 -12.19
N PHE A 8 -16.63 1.37 -11.56
CA PHE A 8 -15.43 1.86 -10.86
C PHE A 8 -15.13 1.06 -9.59
N ASP A 9 -16.15 0.51 -8.94
CA ASP A 9 -15.94 -0.35 -7.77
C ASP A 9 -15.35 -1.71 -8.16
N PHE A 10 -15.77 -2.26 -9.30
CA PHE A 10 -15.16 -3.48 -9.84
C PHE A 10 -13.69 -3.28 -10.21
N LEU A 11 -13.37 -2.19 -10.93
CA LEU A 11 -11.99 -1.85 -11.27
C LEU A 11 -11.12 -1.59 -10.02
N ARG A 12 -11.67 -0.93 -9.00
CA ARG A 12 -10.99 -0.76 -7.71
C ARG A 12 -10.70 -2.10 -7.05
N GLY A 13 -11.65 -3.03 -7.07
CA GLY A 13 -11.46 -4.38 -6.55
C GLY A 13 -10.28 -5.09 -7.21
N ILE A 14 -10.23 -5.09 -8.55
CA ILE A 14 -9.10 -5.65 -9.31
C ILE A 14 -7.78 -4.96 -8.93
N ALA A 15 -7.78 -3.63 -8.88
CA ALA A 15 -6.58 -2.87 -8.56
C ALA A 15 -6.06 -3.18 -7.14
N ILE A 16 -6.95 -3.30 -6.14
CA ILE A 16 -6.58 -3.64 -4.77
C ILE A 16 -5.98 -5.06 -4.71
N ILE A 17 -6.62 -6.04 -5.35
CA ILE A 17 -6.11 -7.42 -5.39
C ILE A 17 -4.72 -7.45 -6.01
N GLY A 18 -4.52 -6.75 -7.12
CA GLY A 18 -3.22 -6.70 -7.78
C GLY A 18 -2.14 -5.97 -6.96
N VAL A 19 -2.48 -4.90 -6.23
CA VAL A 19 -1.55 -4.25 -5.29
C VAL A 19 -1.12 -5.21 -4.18
N VAL A 20 -2.06 -5.94 -3.59
CA VAL A 20 -1.74 -6.97 -2.58
C VAL A 20 -0.83 -8.04 -3.19
N ALA A 21 -1.14 -8.52 -4.39
CA ALA A 21 -0.32 -9.51 -5.08
C ALA A 21 1.12 -9.02 -5.32
N ILE A 22 1.33 -7.76 -5.73
CA ILE A 22 2.68 -7.18 -5.89
C ILE A 22 3.46 -7.24 -4.58
N HIS A 23 2.84 -6.86 -3.47
CA HIS A 23 3.50 -6.85 -2.15
C HIS A 23 3.78 -8.26 -1.60
N SER A 24 3.02 -9.28 -2.02
CA SER A 24 3.24 -10.66 -1.62
C SER A 24 4.20 -11.44 -2.51
N SER A 25 4.60 -10.91 -3.66
CA SER A 25 5.39 -11.66 -4.67
C SER A 25 6.91 -11.48 -4.54
N GLY A 26 7.39 -10.77 -3.51
CA GLY A 26 8.81 -10.42 -3.37
C GLY A 26 9.76 -11.62 -3.27
N VAL A 27 9.33 -12.70 -2.60
CA VAL A 27 10.15 -13.88 -2.26
C VAL A 27 10.78 -14.55 -3.49
N GLY A 28 10.13 -14.51 -4.66
CA GLY A 28 10.69 -15.14 -5.85
C GLY A 28 11.96 -14.47 -6.37
N TYR A 29 12.25 -13.24 -5.93
CA TYR A 29 13.48 -12.52 -6.27
C TYR A 29 14.70 -12.93 -5.42
N GLU A 30 14.52 -13.74 -4.38
CA GLU A 30 15.62 -14.28 -3.57
C GLU A 30 16.29 -15.50 -4.23
N TYR A 31 15.66 -16.07 -5.27
CA TYR A 31 16.20 -17.19 -6.03
C TYR A 31 17.14 -16.71 -7.13
N ASP A 32 18.02 -17.59 -7.60
CA ASP A 32 18.91 -17.35 -8.73
C ASP A 32 18.16 -16.82 -9.96
N ASP A 33 18.75 -15.87 -10.68
CA ASP A 33 18.16 -15.19 -11.84
C ASP A 33 17.72 -16.16 -12.95
N SER A 34 18.38 -17.32 -13.07
CA SER A 34 18.04 -18.36 -14.05
C SER A 34 16.92 -19.30 -13.59
N SER A 35 16.49 -19.19 -12.32
CA SER A 35 15.48 -20.06 -11.75
C SER A 35 14.08 -19.77 -12.30
N PHE A 36 13.26 -20.83 -12.36
CA PHE A 36 11.86 -20.70 -12.74
C PHE A 36 11.09 -19.76 -11.78
N ASN A 37 11.45 -19.73 -10.49
CA ASN A 37 10.82 -18.87 -9.49
C ASN A 37 11.12 -17.38 -9.78
N PHE A 38 12.36 -17.03 -10.08
CA PHE A 38 12.74 -15.66 -10.42
C PHE A 38 12.05 -15.19 -11.70
N ILE A 39 12.13 -16.00 -12.77
CA ILE A 39 11.53 -15.68 -14.07
C ILE A 39 10.00 -15.58 -13.93
N GLY A 40 9.38 -16.51 -13.19
CA GLY A 40 7.95 -16.52 -12.91
C GLY A 40 7.51 -15.26 -12.15
N THR A 41 8.22 -14.85 -11.10
CA THR A 41 7.94 -13.63 -10.35
C THR A 41 8.13 -12.38 -11.20
N MET A 42 9.15 -12.34 -12.04
CA MET A 42 9.37 -11.25 -12.98
C MET A 42 8.21 -11.10 -13.96
N ALA A 43 7.82 -12.21 -14.62
CA ALA A 43 6.68 -12.23 -15.53
C ALA A 43 5.39 -11.81 -14.82
N TRP A 44 5.12 -12.40 -13.65
CA TRP A 44 3.97 -12.09 -12.82
C TRP A 44 3.88 -10.60 -12.50
N ARG A 45 4.98 -9.97 -12.07
CA ARG A 45 5.00 -8.52 -11.81
C ARG A 45 4.70 -7.69 -13.04
N GLN A 46 5.22 -8.04 -14.22
CA GLN A 46 4.85 -7.32 -15.44
C GLN A 46 3.34 -7.38 -15.71
N PHE A 47 2.69 -8.52 -15.44
CA PHE A 47 1.25 -8.66 -15.61
C PHE A 47 0.42 -7.86 -14.61
N ILE A 48 0.87 -7.69 -13.36
CA ILE A 48 0.07 -7.05 -12.32
C ILE A 48 0.47 -5.60 -12.02
N ASN A 49 1.59 -5.10 -12.55
CA ASN A 49 2.10 -3.75 -12.30
C ASN A 49 1.13 -2.64 -12.72
N PHE A 50 0.16 -2.90 -13.62
CA PHE A 50 -0.90 -1.94 -13.96
C PHE A 50 -1.81 -1.60 -12.76
N SER A 51 -1.83 -2.44 -11.73
CA SER A 51 -2.73 -2.31 -10.58
C SER A 51 -2.49 -1.02 -9.80
N VAL A 52 -1.21 -0.62 -9.63
CA VAL A 52 -0.83 0.60 -8.92
C VAL A 52 -1.32 1.86 -9.68
N PRO A 53 -0.98 2.08 -10.97
CA PRO A 53 -1.48 3.23 -11.69
C PRO A 53 -3.01 3.21 -11.79
N LEU A 54 -3.65 2.06 -11.98
CA LEU A 54 -5.12 1.96 -11.98
C LEU A 54 -5.73 2.42 -10.66
N PHE A 55 -5.20 1.95 -9.52
CA PHE A 55 -5.65 2.34 -8.19
C PHE A 55 -5.51 3.85 -7.97
N LEU A 56 -4.37 4.42 -8.35
CA LEU A 56 -4.08 5.85 -8.24
C LEU A 56 -4.99 6.68 -9.15
N THR A 57 -5.18 6.28 -10.41
CA THR A 57 -6.04 6.98 -11.37
C THR A 57 -7.49 7.01 -10.90
N ILE A 58 -8.03 5.89 -10.43
CA ILE A 58 -9.41 5.89 -9.92
C ILE A 58 -9.52 6.76 -8.66
N SER A 59 -8.56 6.67 -7.74
CA SER A 59 -8.55 7.52 -6.54
C SER A 59 -8.50 9.01 -6.90
N GLY A 60 -7.64 9.38 -7.85
CA GLY A 60 -7.50 10.74 -8.37
C GLY A 60 -8.76 11.24 -9.08
N PHE A 61 -9.40 10.42 -9.92
CA PHE A 61 -10.64 10.76 -10.62
C PHE A 61 -11.78 11.11 -9.65
N PHE A 62 -11.94 10.35 -8.56
CA PHE A 62 -12.97 10.66 -7.56
C PHE A 62 -12.56 11.81 -6.63
N ALA A 63 -11.27 12.06 -6.46
CA ALA A 63 -10.78 13.24 -5.77
C ALA A 63 -11.05 14.52 -6.59
N SER A 64 -10.83 14.49 -7.90
CA SER A 64 -11.06 15.64 -8.80
C SER A 64 -12.54 16.00 -8.95
N LYS A 65 -13.45 15.03 -8.81
CA LYS A 65 -14.90 15.26 -8.75
C LYS A 65 -15.41 15.88 -7.45
N LYS A 66 -14.52 16.24 -6.51
CA LYS A 66 -14.90 16.99 -5.32
C LYS A 66 -14.72 18.47 -5.60
N GLU A 67 -15.79 19.23 -5.45
CA GLU A 67 -15.73 20.68 -5.52
C GLU A 67 -14.99 21.19 -4.28
N ILE A 68 -13.80 21.73 -4.49
CA ILE A 68 -12.98 22.36 -3.45
C ILE A 68 -12.84 23.81 -3.89
N THR A 69 -13.71 24.67 -3.35
CA THR A 69 -13.80 26.07 -3.77
C THR A 69 -13.04 27.01 -2.83
N ASN A 70 -12.88 26.60 -1.58
CA ASN A 70 -12.24 27.39 -0.54
C ASN A 70 -11.37 26.54 0.39
N LYS A 71 -10.65 27.20 1.30
CA LYS A 71 -9.78 26.53 2.27
C LYS A 71 -10.57 25.63 3.23
N GLN A 72 -11.77 26.01 3.65
CA GLN A 72 -12.60 25.16 4.53
C GLN A 72 -12.98 23.82 3.88
N ASP A 73 -13.31 23.80 2.59
CA ASP A 73 -13.62 22.58 1.83
C ASP A 73 -12.42 21.64 1.77
N TYR A 74 -11.22 22.20 1.58
CA TYR A 74 -9.97 21.45 1.57
C TYR A 74 -9.66 20.85 2.95
N TYR A 75 -9.79 21.62 4.03
CA TYR A 75 -9.61 21.11 5.40
C TYR A 75 -10.65 20.03 5.73
N ARG A 76 -11.89 20.20 5.31
CA ARG A 76 -12.94 19.18 5.45
C ARG A 76 -12.58 17.91 4.69
N PHE A 77 -12.06 18.03 3.47
CA PHE A 77 -11.56 16.90 2.69
C PHE A 77 -10.47 16.15 3.46
N LEU A 78 -9.43 16.84 3.94
CA LEU A 78 -8.33 16.23 4.68
C LEU A 78 -8.79 15.58 5.97
N LYS A 79 -9.68 16.23 6.73
CA LYS A 79 -10.19 15.72 8.01
C LYS A 79 -10.90 14.37 7.88
N ILE A 80 -11.50 14.08 6.72
CA ILE A 80 -12.17 12.80 6.48
C ILE A 80 -11.20 11.78 5.85
N GLN A 81 -10.19 12.22 5.10
CA GLN A 81 -9.30 11.34 4.34
C GLN A 81 -8.10 10.91 5.16
N LEU A 82 -7.48 11.82 5.92
CA LEU A 82 -6.30 11.54 6.73
C LEU A 82 -6.57 10.44 7.78
N PRO A 83 -7.64 10.48 8.60
CA PRO A 83 -7.86 9.43 9.59
C PRO A 83 -8.07 8.05 8.94
N ARG A 84 -8.67 8.00 7.74
CA ARG A 84 -8.89 6.74 7.02
C ARG A 84 -7.59 6.07 6.59
N VAL A 85 -6.51 6.81 6.44
CA VAL A 85 -5.18 6.28 6.07
C VAL A 85 -4.27 6.16 7.29
N LEU A 86 -4.22 7.21 8.11
CA LEU A 86 -3.32 7.30 9.27
C LEU A 86 -3.71 6.34 10.40
N ILE A 87 -5.00 6.15 10.68
CA ILE A 87 -5.42 5.25 11.77
C ILE A 87 -4.97 3.81 11.49
N PRO A 88 -5.28 3.20 10.32
CA PRO A 88 -4.74 1.89 9.99
C PRO A 88 -3.21 1.86 10.01
N PHE A 89 -2.56 2.87 9.42
CA PHE A 89 -1.10 2.94 9.39
C PHE A 89 -0.49 2.89 10.79
N PHE A 90 -0.93 3.73 11.73
CA PHE A 90 -0.37 3.77 13.08
C PHE A 90 -0.67 2.50 13.88
N ILE A 91 -1.88 1.93 13.74
CA ILE A 91 -2.23 0.66 14.39
C ILE A 91 -1.29 -0.46 13.92
N TRP A 92 -1.15 -0.64 12.61
CA TRP A 92 -0.30 -1.69 12.06
C TRP A 92 1.19 -1.43 12.32
N SER A 93 1.64 -0.18 12.21
CA SER A 93 3.02 0.18 12.53
C SER A 93 3.37 -0.14 13.98
N LEU A 94 2.48 0.18 14.92
CA LEU A 94 2.70 -0.14 16.33
C LEU A 94 2.80 -1.67 16.56
N LEU A 95 1.90 -2.44 15.93
CA LEU A 95 1.96 -3.91 16.01
C LEU A 95 3.28 -4.45 15.45
N TYR A 96 3.73 -3.97 14.30
CA TYR A 96 5.00 -4.41 13.71
C TYR A 96 6.24 -3.97 14.50
N SER A 97 6.23 -2.76 15.08
CA SER A 97 7.30 -2.32 15.97
C SER A 97 7.40 -3.22 17.21
N ILE A 98 6.27 -3.61 17.82
CA ILE A 98 6.26 -4.55 18.96
C ILE A 98 6.85 -5.90 18.56
N LEU A 99 6.47 -6.43 17.39
CA LEU A 99 7.03 -7.69 16.87
C LEU A 99 8.53 -7.56 16.62
N SER A 100 8.99 -6.44 16.05
CA SER A 100 10.41 -6.19 15.78
C SER A 100 11.25 -6.13 17.06
N ILE A 101 10.73 -5.50 18.12
CA ILE A 101 11.38 -5.48 19.45
C ILE A 101 11.50 -6.91 20.00
N LYS A 102 10.45 -7.73 19.89
CA LYS A 102 10.48 -9.13 20.37
C LYS A 102 11.52 -9.99 19.65
N HIS A 103 11.82 -9.70 18.39
CA HIS A 103 12.85 -10.40 17.62
C HIS A 103 14.24 -9.76 17.72
N GLY A 104 14.41 -8.76 18.60
CA GLY A 104 15.71 -8.16 18.92
C GLY A 104 16.20 -7.12 17.92
N LYS A 105 15.34 -6.57 17.05
CA LYS A 105 15.74 -5.49 16.13
C LYS A 105 16.12 -4.23 16.92
N PRO A 106 17.23 -3.54 16.61
CA PRO A 106 17.65 -2.33 17.31
C PRO A 106 16.59 -1.23 17.24
N ILE A 107 16.44 -0.47 18.33
CA ILE A 107 15.40 0.57 18.41
C ILE A 107 15.58 1.68 17.37
N GLU A 108 16.83 1.98 16.99
CA GLU A 108 17.18 2.96 15.97
C GLU A 108 16.61 2.57 14.60
N GLU A 109 16.73 1.29 14.22
CA GLU A 109 16.17 0.79 12.97
C GLU A 109 14.64 0.77 13.00
N ILE A 110 14.03 0.42 14.14
CA ILE A 110 12.57 0.45 14.30
C ILE A 110 12.04 1.88 14.16
N LEU A 111 12.73 2.86 14.75
CA LEU A 111 12.39 4.28 14.60
C LEU A 111 12.58 4.72 13.16
N PHE A 112 13.69 4.35 12.52
CA PHE A 112 13.95 4.66 11.11
C PHE A 112 12.84 4.11 10.20
N ASP A 113 12.46 2.84 10.36
CA ASP A 113 11.36 2.21 9.62
C ASP A 113 10.03 2.92 9.87
N PHE A 114 9.75 3.32 11.12
CA PHE A 114 8.54 4.05 11.45
C PHE A 114 8.50 5.43 10.77
N PHE A 115 9.60 6.18 10.82
CA PHE A 115 9.71 7.51 10.21
C PHE A 115 9.71 7.47 8.68
N THR A 116 10.25 6.41 8.07
CA THR A 116 10.26 6.22 6.62
C THR A 116 8.98 5.56 6.09
N PHE A 117 8.01 5.27 6.98
CA PHE A 117 6.76 4.58 6.66
C PHE A 117 6.97 3.15 6.15
N GLN A 118 8.05 2.49 6.56
CA GLN A 118 8.46 1.13 6.20
C GLN A 118 8.34 0.14 7.38
N SER A 119 7.48 0.44 8.36
CA SER A 119 7.30 -0.40 9.57
C SER A 119 6.92 -1.86 9.30
N SER A 120 6.31 -2.17 8.15
CA SER A 120 6.02 -3.54 7.71
C SER A 120 7.25 -4.32 7.23
N GLY A 121 8.41 -3.66 7.12
CA GLY A 121 9.67 -4.22 6.65
C GLY A 121 10.20 -5.37 7.51
N PHE A 122 9.61 -5.60 8.70
CA PHE A 122 9.82 -6.78 9.52
C PHE A 122 9.82 -8.07 8.68
N PHE A 123 8.84 -8.28 7.79
CA PHE A 123 8.77 -9.51 6.99
C PHE A 123 9.71 -9.54 5.78
N THR A 124 10.43 -8.48 5.45
CA THR A 124 11.39 -8.47 4.33
C THR A 124 12.83 -8.68 4.78
N SER A 125 13.11 -8.64 6.09
CA SER A 125 14.46 -8.86 6.63
C SER A 125 14.70 -10.27 7.20
N TYR A 126 13.65 -11.10 7.29
CA TYR A 126 13.73 -12.49 7.79
C TYR A 126 13.55 -13.54 6.67
N TYR A 127 13.54 -13.11 5.41
CA TYR A 127 13.65 -13.97 4.23
C TYR A 127 14.90 -13.54 3.46
#